data_AF-A0A9E3BE38-F1
#
_entry.id   AF-A0A9E3BE38-F1
#
_cell.length_a   1.000
_cell.length_b   1.000
_cell.length_c   1.000
_cell.angle_alpha   90.00
_cell.angle_beta   90.00
_cell.angle_gamma   90.00
#
_symmetry.space_group_name_H-M   'P 1'
#
loop_
_entity.id
_entity.type
_entity.pdbx_description
1 polymer ?
#
loop_
_entity_poly.entity_id
_entity_poly.type
_entity_poly.pdbx_seq_one_letter_code
_entity_poly.pdbx_strand_id
1 'polypeptide(L)'
;MFARYAYAPNALGYCGPPLGATLRDGSVEDVRTAARRFSGAWPYLQVLTALTGIADPLDYRLVESYWLGGGVGADLDAREFVGALLAIIGPQAGRYWSHLGPDLVPEAAANHCFHVFGVYPWSRLLGHGLDEHPMSVLDNCRITWGTVLSRDGDDVEVSCR
;
A
#
# COMPACT_ATOMS: atom_id res chain seq x y z
N MET A 1 12.99 0.47 -4.36
CA MET A 1 11.64 -0.09 -4.58
C MET A 1 10.58 0.77 -3.89
N PHE A 2 10.61 0.92 -2.56
CA PHE A 2 9.57 1.62 -1.78
C PHE A 2 9.19 3.00 -2.34
N ALA A 3 10.17 3.89 -2.53
CA ALA A 3 9.93 5.24 -3.03
C ALA A 3 9.23 5.28 -4.39
N ARG A 4 9.50 4.31 -5.29
CA ARG A 4 8.92 4.27 -6.64
C ARG A 4 7.40 4.18 -6.61
N TYR A 5 6.85 3.44 -5.65
CA TYR A 5 5.40 3.24 -5.50
C TYR A 5 4.78 4.20 -4.48
N ALA A 6 5.51 4.61 -3.45
CA ALA A 6 5.00 5.54 -2.45
C ALA A 6 4.87 6.98 -2.96
N TYR A 7 5.73 7.41 -3.90
CA TYR A 7 5.85 8.83 -4.28
C TYR A 7 4.58 9.45 -4.85
N ALA A 8 3.99 8.86 -5.89
CA ALA A 8 2.85 9.46 -6.60
C ALA A 8 1.62 9.66 -5.70
N PRO A 9 1.10 8.64 -4.98
CA PRO A 9 -0.02 8.85 -4.06
C PRO A 9 0.34 9.73 -2.86
N ASN A 10 1.60 9.73 -2.39
CA ASN A 10 2.06 10.65 -1.35
C ASN A 10 2.03 12.12 -1.81
N ALA A 11 2.48 12.40 -3.03
CA ALA A 11 2.45 13.73 -3.62
C ALA A 11 1.02 14.26 -3.81
N LEU A 12 0.05 13.37 -4.02
CA LEU A 12 -1.38 13.67 -4.06
C LEU A 12 -2.03 13.79 -2.66
N GLY A 13 -1.29 13.49 -1.59
CA GLY A 13 -1.77 13.58 -0.21
C GLY A 13 -2.60 12.37 0.26
N TYR A 14 -2.58 11.25 -0.46
CA TYR A 14 -3.37 10.07 -0.12
C TYR A 14 -2.71 9.15 0.91
N CYS A 15 -1.40 9.23 1.11
CA CYS A 15 -0.69 8.39 2.08
C CYS A 15 0.55 9.07 2.66
N GLY A 16 0.92 8.71 3.89
CA GLY A 16 2.12 9.21 4.56
C GLY A 16 2.11 10.72 4.86
N PRO A 17 3.13 11.23 5.56
CA PRO A 17 3.31 12.67 5.76
C PRO A 17 3.75 13.35 4.45
N PRO A 18 3.62 14.68 4.31
CA PRO A 18 4.08 15.41 3.13
C PRO A 18 5.61 15.30 3.02
N LEU A 19 6.08 14.44 2.12
CA LEU A 19 7.49 14.11 1.96
C LEU A 19 8.05 14.52 0.60
N GLY A 20 7.21 14.75 -0.41
CA GLY A 20 7.58 15.41 -1.67
C GLY A 20 8.92 14.95 -2.24
N ALA A 21 9.88 15.89 -2.32
CA ALA A 21 11.23 15.65 -2.83
C ALA A 21 12.02 14.59 -2.05
N THR A 22 11.71 14.30 -0.78
CA THR A 22 12.41 13.25 -0.01
C THR A 22 12.29 11.87 -0.66
N LEU A 23 11.13 11.53 -1.24
CA LEU A 23 10.95 10.26 -1.91
C LEU A 23 11.53 10.23 -3.33
N ARG A 24 11.68 11.39 -3.98
CA ARG A 24 12.17 11.49 -5.35
C ARG A 24 13.69 11.70 -5.42
N ASP A 25 14.17 12.66 -4.64
CA ASP A 25 15.50 13.25 -4.71
C ASP A 25 16.30 13.05 -3.41
N GLY A 26 15.68 12.49 -2.36
CA GLY A 26 16.33 12.22 -1.08
C GLY A 26 17.36 11.10 -1.13
N SER A 27 18.26 11.07 -0.14
CA SER A 27 19.18 9.95 0.00
C SER A 27 18.47 8.65 0.37
N VAL A 28 19.15 7.52 0.22
CA VAL A 28 18.62 6.22 0.66
C VAL A 28 18.22 6.25 2.13
N GLU A 29 19.01 6.92 2.99
CA GLU A 29 18.73 7.01 4.42
C GLU A 29 17.51 7.90 4.72
N ASP A 30 17.33 8.98 3.95
CA ASP A 30 16.14 9.82 4.07
C ASP A 30 14.87 9.03 3.71
N VAL A 31 14.92 8.25 2.61
CA VAL A 31 13.81 7.37 2.20
C VAL A 31 13.54 6.31 3.26
N ARG A 32 14.57 5.71 3.87
CA ARG A 32 14.43 4.73 4.96
C ARG A 32 13.76 5.34 6.18
N THR A 33 14.16 6.54 6.57
CA THR A 33 13.58 7.28 7.68
C THR A 33 12.12 7.65 7.39
N ALA A 34 11.85 8.12 6.17
CA ALA A 34 10.53 8.50 5.71
C ALA A 34 9.55 7.32 5.67
N ALA A 35 9.98 6.15 5.19
CA ALA A 35 9.15 4.94 5.06
C ALA A 35 8.47 4.56 6.40
N ARG A 36 9.16 4.74 7.53
CA ARG A 36 8.64 4.44 8.87
C ARG A 36 7.43 5.29 9.28
N ARG A 37 7.19 6.40 8.57
CA ARG A 37 6.08 7.32 8.85
C ARG A 37 4.83 7.02 8.00
N PHE A 38 4.88 6.04 7.11
CA PHE A 38 3.72 5.62 6.32
C PHE A 38 2.82 4.70 7.14
N SER A 39 1.80 5.25 7.80
CA SER A 39 0.84 4.49 8.62
C SER A 39 0.08 3.41 7.86
N GLY A 40 -0.05 3.51 6.53
CA GLY A 40 -0.62 2.46 5.69
C GLY A 40 0.38 1.35 5.37
N ALA A 41 1.54 1.69 4.80
CA ALA A 41 2.50 0.71 4.29
C ALA A 41 3.41 0.09 5.35
N TRP A 42 3.85 0.87 6.35
CA TRP A 42 4.83 0.41 7.33
C TRP A 42 4.34 -0.78 8.18
N PRO A 43 3.08 -0.80 8.68
CA PRO A 43 2.56 -1.98 9.40
C PRO A 43 2.63 -3.26 8.58
N TYR A 44 2.34 -3.20 7.28
CA TYR A 44 2.41 -4.37 6.40
C TYR A 44 3.83 -4.90 6.31
N LEU A 45 4.82 -4.02 6.13
CA LEU A 45 6.23 -4.42 6.07
C LEU A 45 6.71 -5.03 7.39
N GLN A 46 6.22 -4.53 8.54
CA GLN A 46 6.51 -5.13 9.85
C GLN A 46 5.90 -6.54 9.99
N VAL A 47 4.65 -6.73 9.57
CA VAL A 47 3.99 -8.05 9.58
C VAL A 47 4.70 -9.01 8.64
N LEU A 48 4.99 -8.59 7.41
CA LEU A 48 5.72 -9.39 6.43
C LEU A 48 7.10 -9.79 6.96
N THR A 49 7.84 -8.88 7.58
CA THR A 49 9.13 -9.17 8.26
C THR A 49 8.96 -10.29 9.29
N ALA A 50 7.95 -10.18 10.16
CA ALA A 50 7.71 -11.14 11.23
C ALA A 50 7.32 -12.53 10.71
N LEU A 51 6.41 -12.59 9.73
CA LEU A 51 5.86 -13.85 9.22
C LEU A 51 6.81 -14.56 8.24
N THR A 52 7.70 -13.84 7.57
CA THR A 52 8.67 -14.43 6.61
C THR A 52 10.06 -14.66 7.22
N GLY A 53 10.36 -14.06 8.37
CA GLY A 53 11.69 -14.07 8.99
C GLY A 53 12.74 -13.22 8.27
N ILE A 54 12.35 -12.43 7.27
CA ILE A 54 13.25 -11.51 6.55
C ILE A 54 13.46 -10.27 7.42
N ALA A 55 14.70 -10.06 7.89
CA ALA A 55 14.99 -9.12 8.97
C ALA A 55 14.82 -7.63 8.65
N ASP A 56 15.06 -7.21 7.41
CA ASP A 56 14.94 -5.80 7.01
C ASP A 56 13.53 -5.56 6.42
N PRO A 57 12.68 -4.72 7.02
CA PRO A 57 11.36 -4.40 6.49
C PRO A 57 11.40 -3.73 5.11
N LEU A 58 12.55 -3.20 4.70
CA LEU A 58 12.77 -2.63 3.37
C LEU A 58 13.56 -3.57 2.45
N ASP A 59 13.71 -4.86 2.81
CA ASP A 59 14.19 -5.90 1.91
C ASP A 59 13.33 -5.90 0.64
N TYR A 60 14.01 -5.99 -0.50
CA TYR A 60 13.38 -5.90 -1.82
C TYR A 60 12.18 -6.86 -1.95
N ARG A 61 12.29 -8.09 -1.45
CA ARG A 61 11.25 -9.13 -1.59
C ARG A 61 9.97 -8.77 -0.83
N LEU A 62 10.11 -8.17 0.36
CA LEU A 62 8.95 -7.73 1.16
C LEU A 62 8.28 -6.54 0.51
N VAL A 63 9.08 -5.56 0.07
CA VAL A 63 8.57 -4.34 -0.55
C VAL A 63 7.91 -4.63 -1.90
N GLU A 64 8.50 -5.51 -2.69
CA GLU A 64 7.91 -5.98 -3.95
C GLU A 64 6.60 -6.74 -3.71
N SER A 65 6.58 -7.71 -2.78
CA SER A 65 5.36 -8.46 -2.45
C SER A 65 4.25 -7.55 -1.93
N TYR A 66 4.60 -6.54 -1.11
CA TYR A 66 3.65 -5.55 -0.65
C TYR A 66 3.07 -4.74 -1.81
N TRP A 67 3.89 -4.15 -2.69
CA TRP A 67 3.34 -3.28 -3.73
C TRP A 67 2.66 -4.06 -4.86
N LEU A 68 3.30 -5.12 -5.37
CA LEU A 68 2.86 -5.82 -6.57
C LEU A 68 1.98 -7.04 -6.28
N GLY A 69 1.98 -7.53 -5.05
CA GLY A 69 1.42 -8.83 -4.72
C GLY A 69 2.32 -9.98 -5.15
N GLY A 70 1.91 -11.21 -4.83
CA GLY A 70 2.71 -12.41 -5.10
C GLY A 70 3.90 -12.56 -4.13
N GLY A 71 4.93 -13.25 -4.61
CA GLY A 71 6.21 -13.40 -3.91
C GLY A 71 6.05 -14.03 -2.53
N VAL A 72 6.84 -13.55 -1.56
CA VAL A 72 6.85 -14.07 -0.19
C VAL A 72 5.56 -13.79 0.58
N GLY A 73 4.72 -12.86 0.10
CA GLY A 73 3.42 -12.56 0.68
C GLY A 73 2.30 -13.49 0.23
N ALA A 74 2.48 -14.24 -0.87
CA ALA A 74 1.43 -15.11 -1.44
C ALA A 74 1.19 -16.38 -0.62
N ASP A 75 2.22 -16.89 0.04
CA ASP A 75 2.19 -18.16 0.77
C ASP A 75 1.81 -17.99 2.25
N LEU A 76 1.52 -16.76 2.69
CA LEU A 76 1.17 -16.48 4.08
C LEU A 76 -0.24 -16.95 4.42
N ASP A 77 -0.42 -17.48 5.63
CA ASP A 77 -1.76 -17.77 6.14
C ASP A 77 -2.55 -16.47 6.31
N ALA A 78 -3.71 -16.40 5.65
CA ALA A 78 -4.55 -15.21 5.62
C ALA A 78 -5.03 -14.79 7.02
N ARG A 79 -5.32 -15.75 7.91
CA ARG A 79 -5.81 -15.47 9.26
C ARG A 79 -4.68 -14.94 10.14
N GLU A 80 -3.49 -15.54 10.05
CA GLU A 80 -2.30 -15.07 10.74
C GLU A 80 -1.93 -13.65 10.30
N PHE A 81 -1.91 -13.40 8.99
CA PHE A 81 -1.63 -12.08 8.41
C PHE A 81 -2.62 -11.02 8.90
N VAL A 82 -3.94 -11.27 8.78
CA VAL A 82 -4.96 -10.31 9.24
C VAL A 82 -4.87 -10.09 10.74
N GLY A 83 -4.69 -11.15 11.52
CA GLY A 83 -4.54 -11.03 12.98
C GLY A 83 -3.36 -10.16 13.38
N ALA A 84 -2.19 -10.41 12.78
CA ALA A 84 -0.98 -9.62 13.02
C ALA A 84 -1.14 -8.17 12.58
N LEU A 85 -1.75 -7.92 11.42
CA LEU A 85 -1.98 -6.57 10.93
C LEU A 85 -2.97 -5.79 11.82
N LEU A 86 -4.10 -6.40 12.17
CA LEU A 86 -5.12 -5.79 13.04
C LEU A 86 -4.59 -5.51 14.44
N ALA A 87 -3.64 -6.32 14.95
CA ALA A 87 -2.97 -6.03 16.21
C ALA A 87 -2.17 -4.70 16.18
N ILE A 88 -1.68 -4.28 15.02
CA ILE A 88 -0.92 -3.02 14.85
C ILE A 88 -1.85 -1.84 14.58
N ILE A 89 -2.81 -2.00 13.65
CA ILE A 89 -3.65 -0.89 13.19
C ILE A 89 -4.92 -0.70 14.04
N GLY A 90 -5.42 -1.76 14.66
CA GLY A 90 -6.63 -1.77 15.49
C GLY A 90 -6.62 -0.76 16.64
N PRO A 91 -5.52 -0.64 17.42
CA PRO A 91 -5.43 0.37 18.48
C PRO A 91 -5.51 1.83 18.00
N GLN A 92 -5.23 2.07 16.72
CA GLN A 92 -5.25 3.39 16.10
C GLN A 92 -6.56 3.65 15.34
N ALA A 93 -7.42 2.63 15.24
CA ALA A 93 -8.63 2.63 14.45
C ALA A 93 -9.78 3.31 15.22
N GLY A 94 -10.06 4.57 14.87
CA GLY A 94 -11.27 5.27 15.29
C GLY A 94 -12.55 4.73 14.65
N ARG A 95 -13.67 5.45 14.79
CA ARG A 95 -15.01 5.03 14.27
C ARG A 95 -15.06 4.64 12.79
N TYR A 96 -14.17 5.19 11.95
CA TYR A 96 -14.07 4.89 10.52
C TYR A 96 -13.53 3.50 10.18
N TRP A 97 -13.12 2.74 11.20
CA TRP A 97 -12.48 1.44 11.06
C TRP A 97 -13.27 0.31 11.72
N SER A 98 -14.55 0.54 12.00
CA SER A 98 -15.44 -0.46 12.62
C SER A 98 -15.67 -1.69 11.75
N HIS A 99 -15.38 -1.62 10.44
CA HIS A 99 -15.41 -2.75 9.51
C HIS A 99 -14.16 -3.63 9.60
N LEU A 100 -13.11 -3.20 10.31
CA LEU A 100 -11.90 -4.00 10.48
C LEU A 100 -12.17 -5.13 11.48
N GLY A 101 -12.10 -6.37 10.99
CA GLY A 101 -12.29 -7.54 11.82
C GLY A 101 -11.94 -8.85 11.12
N PRO A 102 -12.20 -9.99 11.77
CA PRO A 102 -11.93 -11.32 11.22
C PRO A 102 -12.63 -11.61 9.89
N ASP A 103 -13.71 -10.88 9.58
CA ASP A 103 -14.45 -11.02 8.33
C ASP A 103 -13.64 -10.56 7.10
N LEU A 104 -12.50 -9.89 7.29
CA LEU A 104 -11.57 -9.55 6.21
C LEU A 104 -10.69 -10.72 5.75
N VAL A 105 -10.64 -11.84 6.50
CA VAL A 105 -9.78 -12.98 6.17
C VAL A 105 -10.00 -13.52 4.74
N PRO A 106 -11.24 -13.65 4.22
CA PRO A 106 -11.46 -14.10 2.84
C PRO A 106 -10.97 -13.11 1.77
N GLU A 107 -10.84 -11.83 2.11
CA GLU A 107 -10.33 -10.76 1.23
C GLU A 107 -8.82 -10.54 1.38
N ALA A 108 -8.19 -11.22 2.35
CA ALA A 108 -6.84 -10.91 2.78
C ALA A 108 -5.80 -11.26 1.70
N ALA A 109 -4.95 -10.28 1.43
CA ALA A 109 -3.72 -10.48 0.70
C ALA A 109 -2.64 -9.61 1.34
N ALA A 110 -1.41 -10.12 1.45
CA ALA A 110 -0.31 -9.39 2.06
C ALA A 110 0.30 -8.34 1.10
N ASN A 111 -0.56 -7.52 0.49
CA ASN A 111 -0.21 -6.53 -0.53
C ASN A 111 -1.03 -5.23 -0.41
N HIS A 112 -0.67 -4.25 -1.24
CA HIS A 112 -1.21 -2.91 -1.21
C HIS A 112 -2.68 -2.87 -1.65
N CYS A 113 -3.10 -3.74 -2.58
CA CYS A 113 -4.50 -3.81 -2.97
C CYS A 113 -5.41 -4.17 -1.79
N PHE A 114 -4.99 -5.06 -0.89
CA PHE A 114 -5.73 -5.31 0.35
C PHE A 114 -5.80 -4.06 1.23
N HIS A 115 -4.73 -3.26 1.29
CA HIS A 115 -4.78 -1.97 1.97
C HIS A 115 -5.82 -1.06 1.32
N VAL A 116 -5.78 -0.87 0.00
CA VAL A 116 -6.65 0.06 -0.73
C VAL A 116 -8.13 -0.35 -0.67
N PHE A 117 -8.44 -1.64 -0.81
CA PHE A 117 -9.82 -2.11 -0.96
C PHE A 117 -10.43 -2.71 0.30
N GLY A 118 -9.63 -3.36 1.16
CA GLY A 118 -10.10 -4.04 2.37
C GLY A 118 -9.94 -3.19 3.63
N VAL A 119 -8.77 -2.58 3.81
CA VAL A 119 -8.45 -1.82 5.03
C VAL A 119 -8.95 -0.38 4.92
N TYR A 120 -8.57 0.35 3.88
CA TYR A 120 -8.93 1.75 3.70
C TYR A 120 -10.44 1.90 3.42
N PRO A 121 -11.14 2.91 3.99
CA PRO A 121 -12.60 2.92 4.03
C PRO A 121 -13.24 3.34 2.69
N TRP A 122 -12.46 3.81 1.71
CA TRP A 122 -12.99 4.38 0.46
C TRP A 122 -13.91 3.43 -0.30
N SER A 123 -13.59 2.13 -0.35
CA SER A 123 -14.44 1.11 -1.00
C SER A 123 -15.80 0.98 -0.32
N ARG A 124 -15.89 1.25 0.98
CA ARG A 124 -17.12 1.17 1.79
C ARG A 124 -17.99 2.43 1.67
N LEU A 125 -17.49 3.49 1.03
CA LEU A 125 -18.24 4.72 0.78
C LEU A 125 -18.92 4.74 -0.61
N LEU A 126 -18.63 3.75 -1.46
CA LEU A 126 -19.23 3.61 -2.78
C LEU A 126 -20.71 3.20 -2.69
N GLY A 127 -21.52 3.60 -3.68
CA GLY A 127 -22.94 3.26 -3.75
C GLY A 127 -23.83 4.13 -2.86
N HIS A 128 -23.28 5.22 -2.30
CA HIS A 128 -23.97 6.13 -1.38
C HIS A 128 -24.16 7.54 -1.96
N GLY A 129 -23.86 7.74 -3.25
CA GLY A 129 -24.16 8.98 -3.98
C GLY A 129 -23.07 10.06 -3.90
N LEU A 130 -21.93 9.75 -3.28
CA LEU A 130 -20.73 10.61 -3.21
C LEU A 130 -19.50 9.85 -3.75
N ASP A 131 -19.72 9.04 -4.77
CA ASP A 131 -18.78 8.00 -5.20
C ASP A 131 -17.55 8.56 -5.94
N GLU A 132 -17.65 9.76 -6.52
CA GLU A 132 -16.59 10.37 -7.34
C GLU A 132 -15.26 10.52 -6.58
N HIS A 133 -15.30 11.02 -5.34
CA HIS A 133 -14.08 11.22 -4.56
C HIS A 133 -13.45 9.89 -4.09
N PRO A 134 -14.19 8.95 -3.46
CA PRO A 134 -13.68 7.61 -3.18
C PRO A 134 -13.13 6.90 -4.41
N MET A 135 -13.82 6.95 -5.56
CA MET A 135 -13.34 6.36 -6.81
C MET A 135 -12.01 6.96 -7.24
N SER A 136 -11.88 8.29 -7.21
CA SER A 136 -10.63 8.98 -7.54
C SER A 136 -9.47 8.53 -6.64
N VAL A 137 -9.69 8.39 -5.32
CA VAL A 137 -8.63 7.90 -4.41
C VAL A 137 -8.28 6.44 -4.68
N LEU A 138 -9.27 5.58 -4.90
CA LEU A 138 -9.05 4.16 -5.21
C LEU A 138 -8.27 3.99 -6.52
N ASP A 139 -8.61 4.74 -7.57
CA ASP A 139 -7.92 4.69 -8.86
C ASP A 139 -6.49 5.21 -8.80
N ASN A 140 -6.21 6.22 -7.97
CA ASN A 140 -4.85 6.75 -7.79
C ASN A 140 -3.99 5.94 -6.81
N CYS A 141 -4.59 5.04 -6.02
CA CYS A 141 -3.87 4.17 -5.07
C CYS A 141 -3.74 2.72 -5.58
N ARG A 142 -4.65 2.23 -6.43
CA ARG A 142 -4.55 0.87 -6.97
C ARG A 142 -3.35 0.76 -7.92
N ILE A 143 -2.59 -0.32 -7.78
CA ILE A 143 -1.50 -0.61 -8.71
C ILE A 143 -2.06 -1.34 -9.91
N THR A 144 -1.74 -0.84 -11.11
CA THR A 144 -2.06 -1.48 -12.39
C THR A 144 -0.81 -1.58 -13.25
N TRP A 145 -0.85 -2.50 -14.22
CA TRP A 145 0.17 -2.58 -15.26
C TRP A 145 -0.29 -1.79 -16.49
N GLY A 146 0.68 -1.39 -17.32
CA GLY A 146 0.44 -0.77 -18.61
C GLY A 146 1.50 -1.21 -19.62
N THR A 147 1.17 -1.12 -20.90
CA THR A 147 2.11 -1.37 -21.99
C THR A 147 2.68 -0.05 -22.47
N VAL A 148 4.01 0.09 -22.45
CA VAL A 148 4.69 1.21 -23.09
C VAL A 148 4.51 1.09 -24.60
N LEU A 149 3.87 2.11 -25.21
CA LEU A 149 3.62 2.17 -26.65
C LEU A 149 4.75 2.88 -27.38
N SER A 150 5.24 3.98 -26.80
CA SER A 150 6.30 4.79 -27.37
C SER A 150 7.08 5.52 -26.27
N ARG A 151 8.29 5.98 -26.60
CA ARG A 151 9.14 6.80 -25.73
C ARG A 151 9.78 7.90 -26.57
N ASP A 152 9.66 9.15 -26.11
CA ASP A 152 10.36 10.31 -26.66
C ASP A 152 11.08 11.03 -25.53
N GLY A 153 12.42 10.95 -25.51
CA GLY A 153 13.22 11.48 -24.40
C GLY A 153 12.82 10.92 -23.03
N ASP A 154 12.29 11.79 -22.17
CA ASP A 154 11.81 11.47 -20.83
C ASP A 154 10.29 11.21 -20.77
N ASP A 155 9.59 11.39 -21.89
CA ASP A 155 8.16 11.12 -22.01
C ASP A 155 7.90 9.69 -22.47
N VAL A 156 6.86 9.07 -21.90
CA VAL A 156 6.44 7.70 -22.21
C VAL A 156 4.96 7.67 -22.45
N GLU A 157 4.55 7.15 -23.60
CA GLU A 157 3.14 6.85 -23.88
C GLU A 157 2.82 5.43 -23.36
N VAL A 158 1.80 5.31 -22.52
CA VAL A 158 1.41 4.05 -21.90
C VAL A 158 -0.05 3.76 -22.16
N SER A 159 -0.35 2.54 -22.59
CA SER A 159 -1.71 2.00 -22.61
C SER A 159 -1.97 1.22 -21.32
N CYS A 160 -2.91 1.71 -20.51
CA CYS A 160 -3.44 1.00 -19.35
C CYS A 160 -4.85 0.50 -19.69
N ARG A 161 -5.18 -0.72 -19.26
CA ARG A 161 -6.54 -1.26 -19.34
C ARG A 161 -7.21 -1.25 -17.97
#